data_AF-A0A7V9ENI6-F1
#
_entry.id   AF-A0A7V9ENI6-F1
#
_cell.length_a   1.000
_cell.length_b   1.000
_cell.length_c   1.000
_cell.angle_alpha   90.00
_cell.angle_beta   90.00
_cell.angle_gamma   90.00
#
_symmetry.space_group_name_H-M   'P 1'
#
loop_
_entity.id
_entity.type
_entity.pdbx_description
1 polymer ?
#
loop_
_entity_poly.entity_id
_entity_poly.type
_entity_poly.pdbx_seq_one_letter_code
_entity_poly.pdbx_strand_id
1 'polypeptide(L)'
;MVRDWLSVVAWTLFIYFTIPLARSLQQWVTEHWTRAAFSWAVYASIAIGVLAAIHQFRRRAVPVARRQWMVLGVLAAIFAWGTWHLRGNAEEAIHLPQYGVLSLLLYRAFSRRYGDRGAYACAALLGTFLGIFDEVIQWAVPRRFFEFSDIQINVLSVLLIQAGLAAGLATRCRAVPASLPSARVAWGLATVVVLVLLGCFSNTPHVWRPLQSSWPNLFVFGEAMVQYGHRIDDPEVGWFKSRLTAEQLRETDRSRAQEAGEILRRLGHDACYDAFLAQYSPTRDPFLHELRVRLFRRDRYSNLARVEHGDPAKHKELLSISFTEQRLLENWYPHTLGAAAMDWPADLRARAEAGASGKPRESRVSRELITVFNKRQAQMGLGALLVVVVLAAAYDLHRRGRNWA
;
A
#
# COMPACT_ATOMS: atom_id res chain seq x y z
N MET A 1 -10.92 31.11 8.94
CA MET A 1 -11.37 30.09 7.97
C MET A 1 -10.37 29.96 6.83
N VAL A 2 -10.06 31.01 6.07
CA VAL A 2 -9.07 30.98 4.96
C VAL A 2 -7.70 30.44 5.42
N ARG A 3 -7.14 30.98 6.51
CA ARG A 3 -5.86 30.52 7.05
C ARG A 3 -5.79 29.03 7.37
N ASP A 4 -6.88 28.42 7.84
CA ASP A 4 -6.88 26.98 8.17
C ASP A 4 -6.86 26.10 6.91
N TRP A 5 -7.63 26.50 5.90
CA TRP A 5 -7.61 25.82 4.60
C TRP A 5 -6.29 26.02 3.85
N LEU A 6 -5.67 27.19 3.98
CA LEU A 6 -4.31 27.40 3.45
C LEU A 6 -3.30 26.42 4.07
N SER A 7 -3.39 26.16 5.37
CA SER A 7 -2.53 25.15 6.02
C SER A 7 -2.82 23.73 5.51
N VAL A 8 -4.08 23.37 5.30
CA VAL A 8 -4.46 22.08 4.69
C VAL A 8 -3.85 21.96 3.30
N VAL A 9 -4.08 22.94 2.43
CA VAL A 9 -3.57 22.95 1.05
C VAL A 9 -2.05 22.90 1.02
N ALA A 10 -1.37 23.74 1.80
CA ALA A 10 0.08 23.76 1.87
C ALA A 10 0.66 22.41 2.31
N TRP A 11 0.03 21.76 3.31
CA TRP A 11 0.48 20.45 3.78
C TRP A 11 0.20 19.33 2.79
N THR A 12 -0.96 19.34 2.12
CA THR A 12 -1.28 18.39 1.05
C THR A 12 -0.32 18.54 -0.13
N LEU A 13 -0.03 19.77 -0.55
CA LEU A 13 0.96 20.04 -1.59
C LEU A 13 2.35 19.58 -1.16
N PHE A 14 2.74 19.80 0.10
CA PHE A 14 3.99 19.27 0.63
C PHE A 14 4.08 17.75 0.50
N ILE A 15 3.04 17.01 0.90
CA ILE A 15 2.98 15.54 0.72
C ILE A 15 3.15 15.19 -0.76
N TYR A 16 2.33 15.78 -1.65
CA TYR A 16 2.34 15.43 -3.07
C TYR A 16 3.65 15.79 -3.79
N PHE A 17 4.29 16.90 -3.44
CA PHE A 17 5.59 17.28 -4.00
C PHE A 17 6.73 16.39 -3.51
N THR A 18 6.57 15.70 -2.38
CA THR A 18 7.59 14.73 -1.91
C THR A 18 7.55 13.41 -2.66
N ILE A 19 6.44 13.04 -3.30
CA ILE A 19 6.29 11.77 -4.05
C ILE A 19 7.40 11.54 -5.09
N PRO A 20 7.65 12.46 -6.05
CA PRO A 20 8.70 12.24 -7.06
C PRO A 20 10.11 12.24 -6.46
N LEU A 21 10.30 12.94 -5.33
CA LEU A 21 11.60 13.07 -4.66
C LEU A 21 11.92 11.90 -3.73
N ALA A 22 10.92 11.13 -3.31
CA ALA A 22 11.08 10.14 -2.25
C ALA A 22 12.10 9.04 -2.59
N ARG A 23 12.26 8.64 -3.87
CA ARG A 23 13.29 7.67 -4.26
C ARG A 23 14.70 8.24 -4.18
N SER A 24 14.88 9.47 -4.67
CA SER A 24 16.17 10.15 -4.61
C SER A 24 16.58 10.40 -3.16
N LEU A 25 15.62 10.75 -2.30
CA LEU A 25 15.86 10.86 -0.86
C LEU A 25 16.22 9.51 -0.24
N GLN A 26 15.53 8.42 -0.60
CA GLN A 26 15.82 7.08 -0.11
C GLN A 26 17.23 6.61 -0.50
N GLN A 27 17.62 6.82 -1.76
CA GLN A 27 18.96 6.51 -2.26
C GLN A 27 20.01 7.32 -1.51
N TRP A 28 19.82 8.64 -1.44
CA TRP A 28 20.75 9.54 -0.75
C TRP A 28 20.94 9.17 0.73
N VAL A 29 19.85 8.88 1.45
CA VAL A 29 19.93 8.45 2.85
C VAL A 29 20.60 7.08 2.96
N THR A 30 20.35 6.16 2.05
CA THR A 30 20.98 4.82 2.09
C THR A 30 22.48 4.89 1.77
N GLU A 31 22.90 5.85 0.94
CA GLU A 31 24.31 6.07 0.60
C GLU A 31 25.09 6.75 1.72
N HIS A 32 24.47 7.70 2.44
CA HIS A 32 25.17 8.51 3.45
C HIS A 32 24.91 8.03 4.90
N TRP A 33 23.83 7.26 5.12
CA TRP A 33 23.36 6.82 6.43
C TRP A 33 22.88 5.37 6.37
N THR A 34 22.48 4.82 7.51
CA THR A 34 21.82 3.51 7.55
C THR A 34 20.32 3.66 7.30
N ARG A 35 19.66 2.59 6.79
CA ARG A 35 18.19 2.56 6.67
C ARG A 35 17.46 2.84 7.99
N ALA A 36 18.10 2.57 9.13
CA ALA A 36 17.56 2.89 10.45
C ALA A 36 17.37 4.40 10.68
N ALA A 37 18.11 5.26 9.96
CA ALA A 37 17.95 6.72 10.04
C ALA A 37 16.53 7.17 9.68
N PHE A 38 15.88 6.53 8.70
CA PHE A 38 14.47 6.81 8.37
C PHE A 38 13.54 6.51 9.55
N SER A 39 13.68 5.34 10.17
CA SER A 39 12.86 4.97 11.34
C SER A 39 13.04 5.98 12.47
N TRP A 40 14.28 6.40 12.74
CA TRP A 40 14.56 7.42 13.77
C TRP A 40 13.97 8.79 13.42
N ALA A 41 14.00 9.20 12.15
CA ALA A 41 13.34 10.43 11.71
C ALA A 41 11.83 10.38 11.92
N VAL A 42 11.19 9.24 11.63
CA VAL A 42 9.75 9.03 11.89
C VAL A 42 9.46 9.10 13.40
N TYR A 43 10.23 8.39 14.24
CA TYR A 43 10.08 8.47 15.70
C TYR A 43 10.28 9.90 16.23
N ALA A 44 11.28 10.62 15.73
CA ALA A 44 11.52 12.01 16.09
C ALA A 44 10.33 12.89 15.73
N SER A 45 9.73 12.72 14.54
CA SER A 45 8.53 13.47 14.14
C SER A 45 7.33 13.20 15.04
N ILE A 46 7.12 11.95 15.46
CA ILE A 46 6.08 11.56 16.41
C ILE A 46 6.35 12.21 17.78
N ALA A 47 7.59 12.12 18.27
CA ALA A 47 8.00 12.72 19.54
C ALA A 47 7.78 14.24 19.54
N ILE A 48 8.15 14.93 18.47
CA ILE A 48 7.89 16.36 18.29
C ILE A 48 6.38 16.65 18.34
N GLY A 49 5.55 15.86 17.66
CA GLY A 49 4.10 16.00 17.69
C GLY A 49 3.51 15.83 19.11
N VAL A 50 3.99 14.83 19.85
CA VAL A 50 3.61 14.61 21.25
C VAL A 50 4.04 15.79 22.11
N LEU A 51 5.31 16.21 22.05
CA LEU A 51 5.83 17.34 22.82
C LEU A 51 5.07 18.64 22.53
N ALA A 52 4.72 18.88 21.26
CA ALA A 52 3.89 20.02 20.88
C ALA A 52 2.50 19.95 21.50
N ALA A 53 1.87 18.77 21.55
CA ALA A 53 0.58 18.57 22.22
C ALA A 53 0.68 18.77 23.73
N ILE A 54 1.73 18.24 24.38
CA ILE A 54 2.03 18.44 25.80
C ILE A 54 2.20 19.92 26.12
N HIS A 55 3.00 20.63 25.32
CA HIS A 55 3.22 22.06 25.45
C HIS A 55 1.91 22.85 25.31
N GLN A 56 1.09 22.50 24.33
CA GLN A 56 -0.22 23.11 24.14
C GLN A 56 -1.16 22.85 25.33
N PHE A 57 -1.12 21.65 25.90
CA PHE A 57 -1.89 21.27 27.09
C PHE A 57 -1.48 22.07 28.33
N ARG A 58 -0.17 22.25 28.53
CA ARG A 58 0.37 23.05 29.65
C ARG A 58 0.05 24.55 29.54
N ARG A 59 -0.18 25.05 28.33
CA ARG A 59 -0.57 26.46 28.10
C ARG A 59 -2.06 26.74 28.27
N ARG A 60 -2.89 25.73 28.54
CA ARG A 60 -4.33 25.95 28.77
C ARG A 60 -4.56 26.49 30.17
N ALA A 61 -5.43 27.51 30.29
CA ALA A 61 -5.82 28.08 31.57
C ALA A 61 -6.59 27.08 32.46
N VAL A 62 -7.25 26.08 31.84
CA VAL A 62 -7.99 25.01 32.53
C VAL A 62 -7.14 23.73 32.55
N PRO A 63 -7.03 23.04 33.70
CA PRO A 63 -6.32 21.78 33.81
C PRO A 63 -6.83 20.74 32.81
N VAL A 64 -5.89 20.05 32.18
CA VAL A 64 -6.19 18.98 31.22
C VAL A 64 -6.63 17.73 31.97
N ALA A 65 -7.78 17.17 31.58
CA ALA A 65 -8.34 16.01 32.25
C ALA A 65 -7.45 14.76 32.06
N ARG A 66 -7.44 13.86 33.06
CA ARG A 66 -6.68 12.58 32.99
C ARG A 66 -6.95 11.80 31.71
N ARG A 67 -8.21 11.81 31.24
CA ARG A 67 -8.62 11.18 29.98
C ARG A 67 -7.84 11.72 28.77
N GLN A 68 -7.57 13.02 28.70
CA GLN A 68 -6.85 13.62 27.56
C GLN A 68 -5.39 13.15 27.52
N TRP A 69 -4.74 13.04 28.68
CA TRP A 69 -3.41 12.45 28.79
C TRP A 69 -3.37 10.98 28.38
N MET A 70 -4.36 10.20 28.82
CA MET A 70 -4.49 8.79 28.42
C MET A 70 -4.66 8.65 26.91
N VAL A 71 -5.54 9.43 26.30
CA VAL A 71 -5.76 9.39 24.85
C VAL A 71 -4.49 9.77 24.09
N LEU A 72 -3.77 10.81 24.51
CA LEU A 72 -2.50 11.20 23.90
C LEU A 72 -1.45 10.08 24.02
N GLY A 73 -1.33 9.46 25.20
CA GLY A 73 -0.40 8.34 25.44
C GLY A 73 -0.72 7.12 24.59
N VAL A 74 -2.00 6.76 24.46
CA VAL A 74 -2.46 5.65 23.61
C VAL A 74 -2.15 5.93 22.14
N LEU A 75 -2.43 7.14 21.63
CA LEU A 75 -2.07 7.50 20.25
C LEU A 75 -0.56 7.43 20.01
N ALA A 76 0.24 7.96 20.94
CA ALA A 76 1.69 7.90 20.85
C ALA A 76 2.20 6.45 20.80
N ALA A 77 1.63 5.57 21.64
CA ALA A 77 1.97 4.15 21.65
C ALA A 77 1.58 3.45 20.35
N ILE A 78 0.37 3.71 19.81
CA ILE A 78 -0.08 3.13 18.53
C ILE A 78 0.81 3.60 17.37
N PHE A 79 1.15 4.88 17.31
CA PHE A 79 2.03 5.42 16.26
C PHE A 79 3.45 4.85 16.37
N ALA A 80 3.99 4.73 17.59
CA ALA A 80 5.30 4.13 17.82
C ALA A 80 5.32 2.63 17.45
N TRP A 81 4.27 1.91 17.81
CA TRP A 81 4.09 0.50 17.45
C TRP A 81 3.95 0.30 15.94
N GLY A 82 3.13 1.13 15.27
CA GLY A 82 3.00 1.10 13.81
C GLY A 82 4.33 1.37 13.11
N THR A 83 5.08 2.36 13.57
CA THR A 83 6.44 2.66 13.07
C THR A 83 7.39 1.48 13.28
N TRP A 84 7.32 0.80 14.43
CA TRP A 84 8.13 -0.38 14.69
C TRP A 84 7.79 -1.54 13.75
N HIS A 85 6.50 -1.76 13.50
CA HIS A 85 6.04 -2.82 12.61
C HIS A 85 6.49 -2.57 11.16
N LEU A 86 6.52 -1.29 10.75
CA LEU A 86 6.96 -0.84 9.42
C LEU A 86 8.48 -0.61 9.31
N ARG A 87 9.29 -0.91 10.33
CA ARG A 87 10.74 -0.62 10.33
C ARG A 87 11.52 -1.27 9.17
N GLY A 88 10.98 -2.32 8.55
CA GLY A 88 11.55 -2.95 7.36
C GLY A 88 11.44 -2.08 6.09
N ASN A 89 10.40 -1.24 6.05
CA ASN A 89 10.08 -0.26 5.02
C ASN A 89 9.85 1.10 5.70
N ALA A 90 10.89 1.62 6.34
CA ALA A 90 10.79 2.83 7.17
C ALA A 90 10.26 4.05 6.40
N GLU A 91 10.43 4.06 5.08
CA GLU A 91 9.83 5.02 4.16
C GLU A 91 8.29 5.00 4.21
N GLU A 92 7.64 3.84 4.30
CA GLU A 92 6.17 3.73 4.41
C GLU A 92 5.68 4.29 5.76
N ALA A 93 6.51 4.16 6.81
CA ALA A 93 6.17 4.67 8.14
C ALA A 93 6.04 6.20 8.19
N ILE A 94 6.60 6.95 7.24
CA ILE A 94 6.50 8.42 7.18
C ILE A 94 5.06 8.89 6.92
N HIS A 95 4.24 8.03 6.32
CA HIS A 95 2.83 8.30 6.04
C HIS A 95 2.04 8.50 7.33
N LEU A 96 2.40 7.78 8.41
CA LEU A 96 1.75 7.91 9.71
C LEU A 96 1.75 9.37 10.20
N PRO A 97 2.91 10.02 10.47
CA PRO A 97 2.92 11.42 10.91
C PRO A 97 2.38 12.38 9.85
N GLN A 98 2.64 12.18 8.55
CA GLN A 98 2.16 13.07 7.49
C GLN A 98 0.63 13.17 7.46
N TYR A 99 -0.05 12.03 7.41
CA TYR A 99 -1.51 11.98 7.38
C TYR A 99 -2.13 12.28 8.75
N GLY A 100 -1.40 12.06 9.84
CA GLY A 100 -1.82 12.43 11.18
C GLY A 100 -1.91 13.96 11.34
N VAL A 101 -0.89 14.68 10.87
CA VAL A 101 -0.88 16.14 10.82
C VAL A 101 -1.96 16.66 9.89
N LEU A 102 -2.10 16.08 8.69
CA LEU A 102 -3.17 16.44 7.74
C LEU A 102 -4.56 16.32 8.39
N SER A 103 -4.81 15.20 9.07
CA SER A 103 -6.06 14.92 9.80
C SER A 103 -6.36 15.99 10.86
N LEU A 104 -5.35 16.43 11.62
CA LEU A 104 -5.50 17.51 12.60
C LEU A 104 -5.83 18.86 11.93
N LEU A 105 -5.19 19.18 10.81
CA LEU A 105 -5.44 20.42 10.05
C LEU A 105 -6.85 20.43 9.45
N LEU A 106 -7.29 19.31 8.88
CA LEU A 106 -8.65 19.11 8.37
C LEU A 106 -9.68 19.28 9.48
N TYR A 107 -9.46 18.66 10.64
CA TYR A 107 -10.32 18.85 11.80
C TYR A 107 -10.40 20.33 12.20
N ARG A 108 -9.27 21.04 12.25
CA ARG A 108 -9.26 22.48 12.58
C ARG A 108 -10.06 23.31 11.57
N ALA A 109 -9.96 23.01 10.27
CA ALA A 109 -10.71 23.71 9.24
C ALA A 109 -12.22 23.45 9.35
N PHE A 110 -12.63 22.19 9.45
CA PHE A 110 -14.04 21.80 9.54
C PHE A 110 -14.69 22.18 10.87
N SER A 111 -13.99 22.01 11.99
CA SER A 111 -14.52 22.40 13.31
C SER A 111 -14.78 23.89 13.42
N ARG A 112 -13.99 24.75 12.76
CA ARG A 112 -14.29 26.20 12.69
C ARG A 112 -15.50 26.52 11.83
N ARG A 113 -15.77 25.72 10.79
CA ARG A 113 -16.91 25.94 9.89
C ARG A 113 -18.23 25.48 10.50
N TYR A 114 -18.25 24.33 11.16
CA TYR A 114 -19.48 23.70 11.63
C TYR A 114 -19.66 23.69 13.15
N GLY A 115 -18.57 23.60 13.93
CA GLY A 115 -18.63 23.54 15.39
C GLY A 115 -19.31 22.29 15.99
N ASP A 116 -19.68 21.31 15.17
CA ASP A 116 -20.46 20.12 15.54
C ASP A 116 -19.67 18.81 15.33
N ARG A 117 -20.29 17.66 15.68
CA ARG A 117 -19.69 16.33 15.49
C ARG A 117 -19.50 15.91 14.03
N GLY A 118 -20.19 16.53 13.08
CA GLY A 118 -20.03 16.26 11.65
C GLY A 118 -18.65 16.66 11.12
N ALA A 119 -17.94 17.57 11.81
CA ALA A 119 -16.57 17.95 11.48
C ALA A 119 -15.59 16.77 11.50
N TYR A 120 -15.75 15.80 12.41
CA TYR A 120 -14.89 14.61 12.47
C TYR A 120 -15.08 13.73 11.23
N ALA A 121 -16.33 13.50 10.83
CA ALA A 121 -16.65 12.71 9.64
C ALA A 121 -16.16 13.40 8.36
N CYS A 122 -16.35 14.72 8.23
CA CYS A 122 -15.84 15.47 7.09
C CYS A 122 -14.30 15.41 7.00
N ALA A 123 -13.61 15.60 8.13
CA ALA A 123 -12.15 15.52 8.18
C ALA A 123 -11.64 14.12 7.87
N ALA A 124 -12.28 13.08 8.42
CA ALA A 124 -11.95 11.69 8.13
C ALA A 124 -12.10 11.37 6.64
N LEU A 125 -13.26 11.69 6.05
CA LEU A 125 -13.56 11.36 4.66
C LEU A 125 -12.70 12.15 3.66
N LEU A 126 -12.46 13.45 3.92
CA LEU A 126 -11.55 14.22 3.07
C LEU A 126 -10.10 13.74 3.21
N GLY A 127 -9.66 13.41 4.42
CA GLY A 127 -8.32 12.84 4.64
C GLY A 127 -8.14 11.50 3.93
N THR A 128 -9.15 10.62 4.00
CA THR A 128 -9.19 9.36 3.26
C THR A 128 -9.14 9.58 1.75
N PHE A 129 -9.94 10.51 1.22
CA PHE A 129 -9.89 10.87 -0.20
C PHE A 129 -8.49 11.32 -0.62
N LEU A 130 -7.88 12.23 0.14
CA LEU A 130 -6.53 12.72 -0.17
C LEU A 130 -5.47 11.62 -0.08
N GLY A 131 -5.63 10.66 0.83
CA GLY A 131 -4.75 9.50 0.96
C GLY A 131 -4.90 8.46 -0.14
N ILE A 132 -6.10 8.31 -0.72
CA ILE A 132 -6.31 7.51 -1.94
C ILE A 132 -5.73 8.25 -3.16
N PHE A 133 -5.96 9.56 -3.23
CA PHE A 133 -5.49 10.38 -4.34
C PHE A 133 -3.96 10.48 -4.40
N ASP A 134 -3.29 10.43 -3.25
CA ASP A 134 -1.84 10.27 -3.14
C ASP A 134 -1.33 9.07 -3.93
N GLU A 135 -1.92 7.89 -3.72
CA GLU A 135 -1.56 6.67 -4.47
C GLU A 135 -1.90 6.77 -5.96
N VAL A 136 -2.97 7.50 -6.31
CA VAL A 136 -3.26 7.79 -7.73
C VAL A 136 -2.16 8.65 -8.35
N ILE A 137 -1.62 9.63 -7.62
CA ILE A 137 -0.47 10.42 -8.07
C ILE A 137 0.79 9.55 -8.12
N GLN A 138 1.04 8.71 -7.11
CA GLN A 138 2.16 7.77 -7.11
C GLN A 138 2.12 6.87 -8.35
N TRP A 139 0.97 6.32 -8.70
CA TRP A 139 0.78 5.52 -9.92
C TRP A 139 1.09 6.29 -11.22
N ALA A 140 0.89 7.62 -11.23
CA ALA A 140 1.24 8.47 -12.35
C ALA A 140 2.75 8.75 -12.46
N VAL A 141 3.51 8.56 -11.38
CA VAL A 141 4.95 8.78 -11.36
C VAL A 141 5.68 7.54 -11.93
N PRO A 142 6.60 7.71 -12.89
CA PRO A 142 7.30 6.58 -13.49
C PRO A 142 7.97 5.68 -12.46
N ARG A 143 7.84 4.36 -12.69
CA ARG A 143 8.40 3.28 -11.88
C ARG A 143 7.82 3.19 -10.46
N ARG A 144 6.84 4.00 -10.05
CA ARG A 144 6.10 3.85 -8.79
C ARG A 144 4.87 2.97 -9.03
N PHE A 145 4.43 2.28 -7.99
CA PHE A 145 3.31 1.35 -8.04
C PHE A 145 2.18 1.85 -7.14
N PHE A 146 0.96 1.51 -7.49
CA PHE A 146 -0.19 1.77 -6.64
C PHE A 146 -0.28 0.68 -5.57
N GLU A 147 -0.07 1.04 -4.30
CA GLU A 147 -0.04 0.07 -3.20
C GLU A 147 -1.19 0.29 -2.22
N PHE A 148 -2.07 -0.71 -2.07
CA PHE A 148 -3.19 -0.64 -1.13
C PHE A 148 -2.76 -0.55 0.33
N SER A 149 -1.58 -1.06 0.69
CA SER A 149 -1.01 -0.91 2.02
C SER A 149 -0.81 0.56 2.38
N ASP A 150 -0.39 1.38 1.42
CA ASP A 150 -0.11 2.80 1.64
C ASP A 150 -1.42 3.56 1.88
N ILE A 151 -2.47 3.25 1.10
CA ILE A 151 -3.83 3.74 1.37
C ILE A 151 -4.27 3.38 2.79
N GLN A 152 -4.06 2.12 3.21
CA GLN A 152 -4.45 1.67 4.55
C GLN A 152 -3.74 2.46 5.64
N ILE A 153 -2.43 2.71 5.50
CA ILE A 153 -1.65 3.49 6.47
C ILE A 153 -2.15 4.94 6.51
N ASN A 154 -2.37 5.57 5.35
CA ASN A 154 -2.89 6.93 5.22
C ASN A 154 -4.26 7.05 5.93
N VAL A 155 -5.20 6.15 5.60
CA VAL A 155 -6.56 6.13 6.17
C VAL A 155 -6.52 5.86 7.67
N LEU A 156 -5.74 4.86 8.12
CA LEU A 156 -5.63 4.52 9.53
C LEU A 156 -5.10 5.71 10.34
N SER A 157 -4.07 6.40 9.84
CA SER A 157 -3.53 7.59 10.50
C SER A 157 -4.59 8.69 10.63
N VAL A 158 -5.34 8.95 9.56
CA VAL A 158 -6.44 9.92 9.58
C VAL A 158 -7.49 9.54 10.63
N LEU A 159 -7.96 8.30 10.61
CA LEU A 159 -9.01 7.80 11.51
C LEU A 159 -8.55 7.80 12.97
N LEU A 160 -7.32 7.41 13.27
CA LEU A 160 -6.77 7.41 14.62
C LEU A 160 -6.75 8.82 15.22
N ILE A 161 -6.31 9.82 14.44
CA ILE A 161 -6.32 11.22 14.90
C ILE A 161 -7.75 11.71 15.10
N GLN A 162 -8.69 11.44 14.18
CA GLN A 162 -10.09 11.83 14.37
C GLN A 162 -10.73 11.15 15.59
N ALA A 163 -10.44 9.87 15.81
CA ALA A 163 -10.91 9.12 16.97
C ALA A 163 -10.36 9.70 18.28
N GLY A 164 -9.07 10.02 18.33
CA GLY A 164 -8.44 10.66 19.49
C GLY A 164 -9.00 12.05 19.78
N LEU A 165 -9.24 12.85 18.73
CA LEU A 165 -9.90 14.14 18.84
C LEU A 165 -11.32 14.00 19.41
N ALA A 166 -12.12 13.09 18.86
CA ALA A 166 -13.47 12.78 19.35
C ALA A 166 -13.47 12.20 20.78
N ALA A 167 -12.43 11.45 21.15
CA ALA A 167 -12.23 10.90 22.49
C ALA A 167 -11.79 11.95 23.53
N GLY A 168 -11.67 13.22 23.15
CA GLY A 168 -11.57 14.34 24.08
C GLY A 168 -10.32 15.21 23.93
N LEU A 169 -9.43 14.95 22.97
CA LEU A 169 -8.32 15.88 22.69
C LEU A 169 -8.84 17.20 22.09
N ALA A 170 -9.96 17.15 21.38
CA ALA A 170 -10.62 18.31 20.81
C ALA A 170 -11.37 19.15 21.86
N THR A 171 -11.34 20.47 21.66
CA THR A 171 -12.09 21.44 22.49
C THR A 171 -13.09 22.29 21.69
N ARG A 172 -13.08 22.18 20.36
CA ARG A 172 -13.83 23.10 19.48
C ARG A 172 -15.21 22.59 19.09
N CYS A 173 -15.32 21.29 18.82
CA CYS A 173 -16.61 20.69 18.54
C CYS A 173 -17.35 20.49 19.86
N ARG A 174 -18.53 21.09 19.97
CA ARG A 174 -19.42 20.85 21.12
C ARG A 174 -19.96 19.43 21.03
N ALA A 175 -20.53 18.91 22.12
CA ALA A 175 -21.26 17.64 22.14
C ALA A 175 -22.58 17.68 21.32
N VAL A 176 -22.65 18.56 20.33
CA VAL A 176 -23.81 18.79 19.46
C VAL A 176 -23.75 17.79 18.30
N PRO A 177 -24.87 17.10 18.00
CA PRO A 177 -24.99 16.24 16.82
C PRO A 177 -24.64 16.97 15.52
N ALA A 178 -24.26 16.24 14.47
CA ALA A 178 -23.98 16.84 13.17
C ALA A 178 -25.16 17.68 12.66
N SER A 179 -24.90 18.91 12.23
CA SER A 179 -25.88 19.76 11.56
C SER A 179 -26.19 19.24 10.15
N LEU A 180 -27.29 19.72 9.55
CA LEU A 180 -27.61 19.39 8.16
C LEU A 180 -26.50 19.78 7.17
N PRO A 181 -25.86 20.97 7.27
CA PRO A 181 -24.75 21.32 6.39
C PRO A 181 -23.53 20.40 6.49
N SER A 182 -23.13 20.00 7.71
CA SER A 182 -21.97 19.12 7.89
C SER A 182 -22.29 17.69 7.45
N ALA A 183 -23.51 17.20 7.72
CA ALA A 183 -23.98 15.91 7.21
C ALA A 183 -23.99 15.85 5.68
N ARG A 184 -24.45 16.90 5.00
CA ARG A 184 -24.46 16.96 3.53
C ARG A 184 -23.06 16.85 2.94
N VAL A 185 -22.08 17.56 3.52
CA VAL A 185 -20.69 17.48 3.08
C VAL A 185 -20.09 16.12 3.37
N ALA A 186 -20.34 15.54 4.54
CA ALA A 186 -19.87 14.19 4.86
C ALA A 186 -20.40 13.15 3.86
N TRP A 187 -21.71 13.15 3.57
CA TRP A 187 -22.29 12.22 2.59
C TRP A 187 -21.79 12.43 1.16
N GLY A 188 -21.59 13.69 0.75
CA GLY A 188 -20.97 14.00 -0.53
C GLY A 188 -19.54 13.45 -0.63
N LEU A 189 -18.72 13.66 0.41
CA LEU A 189 -17.36 13.11 0.48
C LEU A 189 -17.35 11.58 0.50
N ALA A 190 -18.25 10.94 1.25
CA ALA A 190 -18.37 9.48 1.27
C ALA A 190 -18.69 8.92 -0.12
N THR A 191 -19.61 9.58 -0.84
CA THR A 191 -19.95 9.23 -2.22
C THR A 191 -18.73 9.35 -3.14
N VAL A 192 -17.99 10.47 -3.05
CA VAL A 192 -16.76 10.68 -3.84
C VAL A 192 -15.70 9.63 -3.51
N VAL A 193 -15.48 9.29 -2.24
CA VAL A 193 -14.51 8.24 -1.84
C VAL A 193 -14.88 6.90 -2.47
N VAL A 194 -16.15 6.49 -2.40
CA VAL A 194 -16.59 5.22 -3.00
C VAL A 194 -16.44 5.24 -4.53
N LEU A 195 -16.78 6.35 -5.18
CA LEU A 195 -16.61 6.51 -6.63
C LEU A 195 -15.14 6.44 -7.06
N VAL A 196 -14.24 7.09 -6.30
CA VAL A 196 -12.79 7.05 -6.57
C VAL A 196 -12.27 5.63 -6.39
N LEU A 197 -12.62 4.95 -5.30
CA LEU A 197 -12.26 3.54 -5.11
C LEU A 197 -12.78 2.67 -6.25
N LEU A 198 -14.05 2.83 -6.64
CA LEU A 198 -14.62 2.12 -7.78
C LEU A 198 -13.83 2.39 -9.06
N GLY A 199 -13.41 3.63 -9.28
CA GLY A 199 -12.51 4.04 -10.35
C GLY A 199 -11.17 3.30 -10.28
N CYS A 200 -10.51 3.29 -9.12
CA CYS A 200 -9.22 2.61 -8.92
C CYS A 200 -9.31 1.10 -9.18
N PHE A 201 -10.30 0.42 -8.61
CA PHE A 201 -10.51 -1.02 -8.83
C PHE A 201 -10.97 -1.35 -10.26
N SER A 202 -11.59 -0.40 -10.95
CA SER A 202 -11.97 -0.57 -12.36
C SER A 202 -10.82 -0.26 -13.32
N ASN A 203 -9.83 0.52 -12.87
CA ASN A 203 -8.70 0.99 -13.67
C ASN A 203 -7.76 -0.17 -13.98
N THR A 204 -7.88 -0.64 -15.22
CA THR A 204 -7.15 -1.78 -15.75
C THR A 204 -6.72 -1.46 -17.17
N PRO A 205 -5.60 -2.04 -17.67
CA PRO A 205 -5.04 -1.68 -18.97
C PRO A 205 -6.03 -1.80 -20.13
N HIS A 206 -6.96 -2.74 -20.08
CA HIS A 206 -7.99 -2.88 -21.13
C HIS A 206 -8.96 -1.70 -21.21
N VAL A 207 -9.13 -0.92 -20.13
CA VAL A 207 -10.02 0.25 -20.09
C VAL A 207 -9.34 1.45 -20.73
N TRP A 208 -8.06 1.71 -20.43
CA TRP A 208 -7.38 2.93 -20.86
C TRP A 208 -6.41 2.75 -22.03
N ARG A 209 -5.96 1.54 -22.39
CA ARG A 209 -5.13 1.33 -23.61
C ARG A 209 -5.79 1.88 -24.88
N PRO A 210 -7.11 1.71 -25.10
CA PRO A 210 -7.78 2.34 -26.24
C PRO A 210 -7.77 3.88 -26.18
N LEU A 211 -7.70 4.46 -24.98
CA LEU A 211 -7.63 5.91 -24.78
C LEU A 211 -6.18 6.43 -24.94
N GLN A 212 -5.19 5.64 -24.55
CA GLN A 212 -3.77 5.97 -24.70
C GLN A 212 -3.36 6.13 -26.17
N SER A 213 -3.91 5.32 -27.08
CA SER A 213 -3.64 5.48 -28.52
C SER A 213 -4.11 6.83 -29.06
N SER A 214 -5.18 7.37 -28.49
CA SER A 214 -5.72 8.67 -28.87
C SER A 214 -4.89 9.81 -28.28
N TRP A 215 -4.44 9.68 -27.03
CA TRP A 215 -3.70 10.71 -26.30
C TRP A 215 -2.42 10.18 -25.61
N PRO A 216 -1.36 9.88 -26.37
CA PRO A 216 -0.17 9.20 -25.85
C PRO A 216 0.55 9.97 -24.73
N ASN A 217 0.50 11.31 -24.78
CA ASN A 217 1.16 12.17 -23.79
C ASN A 217 0.38 12.33 -22.47
N LEU A 218 -0.91 11.94 -22.45
CA LEU A 218 -1.78 12.02 -21.27
C LEU A 218 -1.75 10.73 -20.43
N PHE A 219 -1.36 9.60 -21.03
CA PHE A 219 -1.30 8.30 -20.38
C PHE A 219 0.15 7.79 -20.37
N VAL A 220 0.92 8.25 -19.38
CA VAL A 220 2.30 7.78 -19.11
C VAL A 220 2.30 6.43 -18.35
N PHE A 221 1.11 5.86 -18.10
CA PHE A 221 0.96 4.67 -17.27
C PHE A 221 1.41 3.42 -18.02
N GLY A 222 2.43 2.74 -17.48
CA GLY A 222 2.92 1.46 -18.00
C GLY A 222 2.18 0.25 -17.41
N GLU A 223 1.55 0.41 -16.26
CA GLU A 223 1.01 -0.69 -15.46
C GLU A 223 -0.41 -0.48 -14.97
N ALA A 224 -1.10 -1.58 -14.69
CA ALA A 224 -2.42 -1.56 -14.07
C ALA A 224 -2.35 -0.98 -12.66
N MET A 225 -3.32 -0.13 -12.30
CA MET A 225 -3.47 0.37 -10.93
C MET A 225 -3.79 -0.78 -9.96
N VAL A 226 -4.63 -1.72 -10.39
CA VAL A 226 -4.99 -2.90 -9.61
C VAL A 226 -4.79 -4.14 -10.47
N GLN A 227 -4.14 -5.14 -9.89
CA GLN A 227 -3.91 -6.42 -10.54
C GLN A 227 -4.64 -7.53 -9.78
N TYR A 228 -5.42 -8.30 -10.52
CA TYR A 228 -6.15 -9.46 -10.03
C TYR A 228 -5.42 -10.73 -10.48
N GLY A 229 -5.53 -11.78 -9.68
CA GLY A 229 -4.94 -13.06 -10.03
C GLY A 229 -5.58 -14.21 -9.29
N HIS A 230 -4.84 -15.32 -9.26
CA HIS A 230 -5.24 -16.59 -8.71
C HIS A 230 -4.27 -16.97 -7.60
N ARG A 231 -4.83 -17.44 -6.48
CA ARG A 231 -4.06 -18.13 -5.46
C ARG A 231 -3.90 -19.58 -5.91
N ILE A 232 -2.66 -20.06 -5.95
CA ILE A 232 -2.32 -21.43 -6.27
C ILE A 232 -1.72 -22.04 -5.01
N ASP A 233 -2.41 -23.02 -4.45
CA ASP A 233 -1.95 -23.79 -3.30
C ASP A 233 -1.18 -25.03 -3.78
N ASP A 234 0.03 -25.21 -3.27
CA ASP A 234 0.94 -26.32 -3.51
C ASP A 234 1.13 -27.08 -2.18
N PRO A 235 0.54 -28.28 -2.01
CA PRO A 235 0.55 -29.00 -0.74
C PRO A 235 1.95 -29.23 -0.16
N GLU A 236 2.98 -29.32 -1.00
CA GLU A 236 4.32 -29.65 -0.56
C GLU A 236 5.20 -28.42 -0.32
N VAL A 237 4.94 -27.32 -1.04
CA VAL A 237 5.79 -26.12 -1.01
C VAL A 237 5.15 -24.95 -0.26
N GLY A 238 3.83 -24.84 -0.29
CA GLY A 238 3.07 -23.73 0.29
C GLY A 238 2.05 -23.16 -0.68
N TRP A 239 2.12 -21.87 -0.96
CA TRP A 239 1.21 -21.26 -1.93
C TRP A 239 1.83 -20.01 -2.53
N PHE A 240 1.32 -19.60 -3.69
CA PHE A 240 1.73 -18.38 -4.36
C PHE A 240 0.58 -17.75 -5.11
N LYS A 241 0.77 -16.51 -5.55
CA LYS A 241 -0.17 -15.81 -6.41
C LYS A 241 0.36 -15.76 -7.83
N SER A 242 -0.52 -15.89 -8.80
CA SER A 242 -0.19 -15.77 -10.23
C SER A 242 -1.28 -15.03 -10.98
N ARG A 243 -0.92 -14.34 -12.06
CA ARG A 243 -1.88 -13.79 -13.04
C ARG A 243 -2.54 -14.87 -13.88
N LEU A 244 -1.96 -16.07 -13.90
CA LEU A 244 -2.47 -17.23 -14.61
C LEU A 244 -3.16 -18.19 -13.64
N THR A 245 -4.18 -18.90 -14.10
CA THR A 245 -4.71 -20.05 -13.35
C THR A 245 -3.67 -21.16 -13.31
N ALA A 246 -3.79 -22.10 -12.37
CA ALA A 246 -2.91 -23.27 -12.31
C ALA A 246 -2.89 -24.08 -13.62
N GLU A 247 -4.04 -24.19 -14.28
CA GLU A 247 -4.17 -24.86 -15.58
C GLU A 247 -3.46 -24.09 -16.69
N GLN A 248 -3.71 -22.78 -16.80
CA GLN A 248 -3.05 -21.91 -17.78
C GLN A 248 -1.53 -21.90 -17.59
N LEU A 249 -1.07 -21.88 -16.34
CA LEU A 249 0.34 -21.88 -16.02
C LEU A 249 1.04 -23.15 -16.52
N ARG A 250 0.47 -24.32 -16.23
CA ARG A 250 0.98 -25.62 -16.69
C ARG A 250 0.92 -25.76 -18.20
N GLU A 251 -0.17 -25.32 -18.81
CA GLU A 251 -0.32 -25.38 -20.27
C GLU A 251 0.67 -24.46 -20.97
N THR A 252 0.88 -23.25 -20.44
CA THR A 252 1.86 -22.31 -20.98
C THR A 252 3.28 -22.85 -20.83
N ASP A 253 3.62 -23.42 -19.67
CA ASP A 253 4.94 -24.05 -19.47
C ASP A 253 5.19 -25.18 -20.48
N ARG A 254 4.21 -26.07 -20.71
CA ARG A 254 4.34 -27.16 -21.69
C ARG A 254 4.46 -26.65 -23.12
N SER A 255 3.55 -25.77 -23.53
CA SER A 255 3.42 -25.35 -24.93
C SER A 255 4.51 -24.34 -25.36
N ARG A 256 4.99 -23.49 -24.44
CA ARG A 256 5.98 -22.44 -24.72
C ARG A 256 7.37 -22.70 -24.15
N ALA A 257 7.63 -23.89 -23.59
CA ALA A 257 8.90 -24.24 -22.93
C ALA A 257 10.14 -23.82 -23.72
N GLN A 258 10.20 -24.18 -25.01
CA GLN A 258 11.38 -23.95 -25.85
C GLN A 258 11.59 -22.46 -26.15
N GLU A 259 10.52 -21.77 -26.57
CA GLU A 259 10.53 -20.32 -26.81
C GLU A 259 10.96 -19.56 -25.55
N ALA A 260 10.31 -19.84 -24.43
CA ALA A 260 10.58 -19.20 -23.16
C ALA A 260 12.00 -19.51 -22.65
N GLY A 261 12.47 -20.75 -22.81
CA GLY A 261 13.81 -21.17 -22.45
C GLY A 261 14.90 -20.50 -23.28
N GLU A 262 14.69 -20.31 -24.59
CA GLU A 262 15.58 -19.52 -25.45
C GLU A 262 15.64 -18.05 -25.03
N ILE A 263 14.48 -17.45 -24.74
CA ILE A 263 14.40 -16.06 -24.25
C ILE A 263 15.19 -15.91 -22.95
N LEU A 264 15.03 -16.84 -22.00
CA LEU A 264 15.76 -16.83 -20.73
C LEU A 264 17.26 -17.08 -20.91
N ARG A 265 17.70 -17.95 -21.83
CA ARG A 265 19.14 -18.13 -22.11
C ARG A 265 19.77 -16.86 -22.68
N ARG A 266 19.04 -16.13 -23.52
CA ARG A 266 19.53 -14.89 -24.15
C ARG A 266 19.50 -13.68 -23.22
N LEU A 267 18.42 -13.53 -22.45
CA LEU A 267 18.10 -12.29 -21.71
C LEU A 267 17.97 -12.50 -20.19
N GLY A 268 18.12 -13.73 -19.70
CA GLY A 268 17.91 -14.08 -18.29
C GLY A 268 19.06 -13.69 -17.36
N HIS A 269 20.16 -13.14 -17.88
CA HIS A 269 21.25 -12.62 -17.05
C HIS A 269 20.80 -11.39 -16.23
N ASP A 270 21.38 -11.21 -15.04
CA ASP A 270 21.00 -10.12 -14.13
C ASP A 270 21.28 -8.72 -14.69
N ALA A 271 22.32 -8.58 -15.54
CA ALA A 271 22.61 -7.33 -16.23
C ALA A 271 21.48 -6.86 -17.16
N CYS A 272 20.63 -7.79 -17.61
CA CYS A 272 19.50 -7.51 -18.50
C CYS A 272 18.15 -7.48 -17.76
N TYR A 273 18.13 -7.58 -16.43
CA TYR A 273 16.89 -7.74 -15.66
C TYR A 273 15.86 -6.63 -15.91
N ASP A 274 16.27 -5.36 -15.83
CA ASP A 274 15.37 -4.23 -16.04
C ASP A 274 14.84 -4.19 -17.48
N ALA A 275 15.71 -4.47 -18.47
CA ALA A 275 15.32 -4.54 -19.87
C ALA A 275 14.35 -5.71 -20.13
N PHE A 276 14.59 -6.86 -19.48
CA PHE A 276 13.72 -8.03 -19.54
C PHE A 276 12.33 -7.69 -19.01
N LEU A 277 12.22 -7.10 -17.81
CA LEU A 277 10.92 -6.77 -17.22
C LEU A 277 10.18 -5.68 -18.00
N ALA A 278 10.90 -4.75 -18.64
CA ALA A 278 10.30 -3.75 -19.52
C ALA A 278 9.71 -4.39 -20.79
N GLN A 279 10.37 -5.43 -21.33
CA GLN A 279 9.89 -6.16 -22.52
C GLN A 279 8.76 -7.13 -22.16
N TYR A 280 9.00 -8.02 -21.21
CA TYR A 280 8.10 -9.05 -20.70
C TYR A 280 7.45 -8.57 -19.39
N SER A 281 6.57 -7.58 -19.54
CA SER A 281 5.87 -6.97 -18.41
C SER A 281 4.69 -7.83 -17.94
N PRO A 282 4.13 -7.58 -16.74
CA PRO A 282 2.96 -8.28 -16.21
C PRO A 282 1.75 -8.34 -17.15
N THR A 283 1.67 -7.37 -18.07
CA THR A 283 0.53 -7.21 -18.98
C THR A 283 0.82 -7.62 -20.42
N ARG A 284 2.09 -7.89 -20.76
CA ARG A 284 2.52 -8.36 -22.08
C ARG A 284 2.79 -9.86 -22.08
N ASP A 285 3.54 -10.33 -21.10
CA ASP A 285 3.83 -11.75 -20.92
C ASP A 285 3.89 -12.10 -19.42
N PRO A 286 2.75 -12.34 -18.77
CA PRO A 286 2.72 -12.64 -17.34
C PRO A 286 3.49 -13.93 -16.99
N PHE A 287 3.59 -14.89 -17.91
CA PHE A 287 4.30 -16.14 -17.71
C PHE A 287 5.81 -15.90 -17.56
N LEU A 288 6.43 -15.29 -18.57
CA LEU A 288 7.86 -14.98 -18.56
C LEU A 288 8.20 -13.98 -17.45
N HIS A 289 7.32 -13.02 -17.18
CA HIS A 289 7.49 -12.06 -16.10
C HIS A 289 7.60 -12.77 -14.74
N GLU A 290 6.60 -13.57 -14.36
CA GLU A 290 6.57 -14.22 -13.06
C GLU A 290 7.70 -15.24 -12.91
N LEU A 291 8.00 -16.01 -13.97
CA LEU A 291 9.12 -16.94 -14.01
C LEU A 291 10.47 -16.23 -13.77
N ARG A 292 10.73 -15.12 -14.48
CA ARG A 292 12.00 -14.38 -14.32
C ARG A 292 12.15 -13.79 -12.92
N VAL A 293 11.06 -13.25 -12.34
CA VAL A 293 11.07 -12.70 -10.97
C VAL A 293 11.35 -13.81 -9.95
N ARG A 294 10.80 -15.01 -10.15
CA ARG A 294 11.10 -16.19 -9.30
C ARG A 294 12.56 -16.61 -9.39
N LEU A 295 13.09 -16.74 -10.60
CA LEU A 295 14.51 -17.05 -10.83
C LEU A 295 15.43 -16.02 -10.15
N PHE A 296 15.15 -14.72 -10.36
CA PHE A 296 15.90 -13.65 -9.71
C PHE A 296 15.86 -13.76 -8.18
N ARG A 297 14.67 -13.98 -7.62
CA ARG A 297 14.48 -14.14 -6.17
C ARG A 297 15.22 -15.37 -5.65
N ARG A 298 15.10 -16.53 -6.31
CA ARG A 298 15.83 -17.75 -5.96
C ARG A 298 17.33 -17.48 -5.88
N ASP A 299 17.91 -16.94 -6.94
CA ASP A 299 19.36 -16.78 -7.08
C ASP A 299 19.90 -15.70 -6.15
N ARG A 300 19.19 -14.57 -6.03
CA ARG A 300 19.55 -13.50 -5.10
C ARG A 300 19.60 -13.99 -3.66
N TYR A 301 18.57 -14.70 -3.20
CA TYR A 301 18.51 -15.16 -1.81
C TYR A 301 19.49 -16.29 -1.53
N SER A 302 19.77 -17.16 -2.50
CA SER A 302 20.84 -18.16 -2.40
C SER A 302 22.21 -17.50 -2.28
N ASN A 303 22.51 -16.49 -3.10
CA ASN A 303 23.75 -15.73 -3.03
C ASN A 303 23.88 -14.96 -1.71
N LEU A 304 22.80 -14.35 -1.21
CA LEU A 304 22.80 -13.70 0.10
C LEU A 304 23.06 -14.68 1.24
N ALA A 305 22.50 -15.89 1.18
CA ALA A 305 22.77 -16.92 2.18
C ALA A 305 24.26 -17.30 2.20
N ARG A 306 24.90 -17.41 1.03
CA ARG A 306 26.33 -17.77 0.92
C ARG A 306 27.27 -16.80 1.64
N VAL A 307 26.92 -15.51 1.67
CA VAL A 307 27.74 -14.45 2.29
C VAL A 307 27.29 -14.09 3.70
N GLU A 308 26.16 -14.64 4.16
CA GLU A 308 25.62 -14.40 5.50
C GLU A 308 26.26 -15.38 6.50
N HIS A 309 27.18 -14.87 7.32
CA HIS A 309 27.92 -15.65 8.32
C HIS A 309 27.62 -15.25 9.77
N GLY A 310 26.90 -14.14 9.99
CA GLY A 310 26.76 -13.53 11.32
C GLY A 310 25.50 -13.95 12.09
N ASP A 311 24.44 -14.33 11.38
CA ASP A 311 23.14 -14.66 11.98
C ASP A 311 22.59 -15.99 11.42
N PRO A 312 22.65 -17.08 12.22
CA PRO A 312 22.13 -18.39 11.81
C PRO A 312 20.63 -18.39 11.48
N ALA A 313 19.83 -17.57 12.16
CA ALA A 313 18.39 -17.50 11.91
C ALA A 313 18.12 -16.82 10.57
N LYS A 314 18.84 -15.73 10.27
CA LYS A 314 18.76 -15.05 8.98
C LYS A 314 19.29 -15.93 7.85
N HIS A 315 20.40 -16.64 8.05
CA HIS A 315 20.93 -17.59 7.07
C HIS A 315 19.90 -18.68 6.73
N LYS A 316 19.28 -19.28 7.75
CA LYS A 316 18.19 -20.25 7.60
C LYS A 316 16.97 -19.67 6.87
N GLU A 317 16.61 -18.42 7.13
CA GLU A 317 15.53 -17.74 6.41
C GLU A 317 15.87 -17.56 4.92
N LEU A 318 17.07 -17.07 4.60
CA LEU A 318 17.51 -16.84 3.22
C LEU A 318 17.52 -18.14 2.42
N LEU A 319 18.06 -19.23 2.99
CA LEU A 319 18.02 -20.55 2.38
C LEU A 319 16.59 -21.04 2.19
N SER A 320 15.74 -20.91 3.20
CA SER A 320 14.32 -21.29 3.10
C SER A 320 13.63 -20.56 1.95
N ILE A 321 13.85 -19.26 1.78
CA ILE A 321 13.28 -18.49 0.68
C ILE A 321 13.76 -19.03 -0.67
N SER A 322 15.08 -19.17 -0.85
CA SER A 322 15.64 -19.62 -2.12
C SER A 322 15.19 -21.04 -2.48
N PHE A 323 15.13 -21.95 -1.51
CA PHE A 323 14.70 -23.33 -1.70
C PHE A 323 13.20 -23.42 -2.01
N THR A 324 12.34 -22.64 -1.34
CA THR A 324 10.92 -22.55 -1.69
C THR A 324 10.73 -22.09 -3.13
N GLU A 325 11.43 -21.04 -3.59
CA GLU A 325 11.33 -20.60 -4.98
C GLU A 325 11.84 -21.66 -5.97
N GLN A 326 12.93 -22.37 -5.65
CA GLN A 326 13.40 -23.49 -6.48
C GLN A 326 12.34 -24.59 -6.62
N ARG A 327 11.71 -25.01 -5.52
CA ARG A 327 10.66 -26.04 -5.59
C ARG A 327 9.43 -25.58 -6.38
N LEU A 328 9.05 -24.31 -6.26
CA LEU A 328 7.97 -23.75 -7.09
C LEU A 328 8.35 -23.76 -8.58
N LEU A 329 9.60 -23.43 -8.92
CA LEU A 329 10.10 -23.49 -10.30
C LEU A 329 10.06 -24.91 -10.85
N GLU A 330 10.50 -25.89 -10.07
CA GLU A 330 10.47 -27.32 -10.45
C GLU A 330 9.04 -27.85 -10.61
N ASN A 331 8.12 -27.45 -9.72
CA ASN A 331 6.75 -27.96 -9.74
C ASN A 331 5.87 -27.30 -10.81
N TRP A 332 6.10 -26.02 -11.12
CA TRP A 332 5.20 -25.21 -11.94
C TRP A 332 5.79 -24.71 -13.26
N TYR A 333 7.11 -24.80 -13.43
CA TYR A 333 7.82 -24.41 -14.64
C TYR A 333 8.85 -25.47 -15.12
N PRO A 334 8.63 -26.78 -14.92
CA PRO A 334 9.67 -27.79 -15.16
C PRO A 334 10.17 -27.79 -16.61
N HIS A 335 9.29 -27.59 -17.59
CA HIS A 335 9.66 -27.69 -19.00
C HIS A 335 10.47 -26.49 -19.44
N THR A 336 10.06 -25.27 -19.04
CA THR A 336 10.81 -24.06 -19.36
C THR A 336 12.15 -24.01 -18.62
N LEU A 337 12.17 -24.43 -17.35
CA LEU A 337 13.40 -24.47 -16.54
C LEU A 337 14.46 -25.38 -17.17
N GLY A 338 14.06 -26.57 -17.60
CA GLY A 338 14.92 -27.51 -18.30
C GLY A 338 15.37 -27.00 -19.67
N ALA A 339 14.46 -26.40 -20.47
CA ALA A 339 14.81 -25.80 -21.76
C ALA A 339 15.78 -24.61 -21.64
N ALA A 340 15.73 -23.88 -20.52
CA ALA A 340 16.66 -22.80 -20.20
C ALA A 340 18.01 -23.29 -19.65
N ALA A 341 18.12 -24.57 -19.26
CA ALA A 341 19.24 -25.14 -18.51
C ALA A 341 19.55 -24.34 -17.22
N MET A 342 18.49 -23.96 -16.48
CA MET A 342 18.57 -23.13 -15.28
C MET A 342 18.31 -23.89 -13.97
N ASP A 343 18.34 -25.21 -14.02
CA ASP A 343 18.26 -26.09 -12.86
C ASP A 343 19.44 -25.85 -11.89
N TRP A 344 19.18 -26.02 -10.60
CA TRP A 344 20.25 -26.01 -9.62
C TRP A 344 21.09 -27.28 -9.71
N PRO A 345 22.43 -27.15 -9.58
CA PRO A 345 23.29 -28.30 -9.33
C PRO A 345 22.83 -29.09 -8.10
N ALA A 346 22.98 -30.41 -8.13
CA ALA A 346 22.48 -31.31 -7.08
C ALA A 346 23.06 -30.97 -5.69
N ASP A 347 24.33 -30.57 -5.62
CA ASP A 347 25.00 -30.16 -4.38
C ASP A 347 24.44 -28.86 -3.80
N LEU A 348 24.07 -27.89 -4.64
CA LEU A 348 23.47 -26.64 -4.20
C LEU A 348 22.06 -26.90 -3.67
N ARG A 349 21.29 -27.73 -4.37
CA ARG A 349 19.95 -28.16 -3.96
C ARG A 349 19.98 -28.84 -2.60
N ALA A 350 20.82 -29.85 -2.43
CA ALA A 350 20.91 -30.60 -1.17
C ALA A 350 21.31 -29.71 0.02
N ARG A 351 22.22 -28.76 -0.20
CA ARG A 351 22.61 -27.79 0.83
C ARG A 351 21.47 -26.85 1.22
N ALA A 352 20.76 -26.31 0.22
CA ALA A 352 19.64 -25.41 0.45
C ALA A 352 18.48 -26.13 1.17
N GLU A 353 18.20 -27.38 0.80
CA GLU A 353 17.22 -28.24 1.45
C GLU A 353 17.56 -28.50 2.92
N ALA A 354 18.79 -28.94 3.20
CA ALA A 354 19.26 -29.22 4.55
C ALA A 354 19.23 -27.99 5.47
N GLY A 355 19.48 -26.79 4.91
CA GLY A 355 19.45 -25.53 5.64
C GLY A 355 18.08 -24.86 5.73
N ALA A 356 17.08 -25.32 4.97
CA ALA A 356 15.74 -24.73 4.95
C ALA A 356 14.91 -25.16 6.18
N SER A 357 13.85 -24.41 6.48
CA SER A 357 12.94 -24.70 7.61
C SER A 357 11.98 -25.87 7.36
N GLY A 358 11.86 -26.35 6.10
CA GLY A 358 10.93 -27.41 5.69
C GLY A 358 9.44 -27.04 5.77
N LYS A 359 9.09 -25.84 6.25
CA LYS A 359 7.70 -25.41 6.43
C LYS A 359 7.14 -24.85 5.12
N PRO A 360 5.91 -25.21 4.73
CA PRO A 360 5.21 -24.57 3.62
C PRO A 360 5.14 -23.06 3.81
N ARG A 361 5.46 -22.28 2.77
CA ARG A 361 5.54 -20.81 2.85
C ARG A 361 4.90 -20.14 1.63
N GLU A 362 4.36 -18.94 1.86
CA GLU A 362 3.95 -18.03 0.79
C GLU A 362 5.16 -17.51 0.01
N SER A 363 5.18 -17.69 -1.31
CA SER A 363 6.09 -16.95 -2.17
C SER A 363 5.66 -15.49 -2.28
N ARG A 364 6.60 -14.57 -2.09
CA ARG A 364 6.34 -13.12 -2.19
C ARG A 364 6.34 -12.59 -3.63
N VAL A 365 6.55 -13.46 -4.63
CA VAL A 365 6.38 -13.08 -6.03
C VAL A 365 4.91 -12.83 -6.29
N SER A 366 4.60 -11.69 -6.93
CA SER A 366 3.24 -11.27 -7.22
C SER A 366 2.35 -11.08 -5.97
N ARG A 367 2.95 -10.75 -4.82
CA ARG A 367 2.23 -10.56 -3.54
C ARG A 367 1.13 -9.50 -3.63
N GLU A 368 1.30 -8.54 -4.52
CA GLU A 368 0.40 -7.42 -4.80
C GLU A 368 -0.91 -7.83 -5.47
N LEU A 369 -0.98 -9.05 -6.04
CA LEU A 369 -2.19 -9.54 -6.68
C LEU A 369 -3.33 -9.71 -5.67
N ILE A 370 -4.51 -9.23 -6.06
CA ILE A 370 -5.76 -9.50 -5.35
C ILE A 370 -6.31 -10.84 -5.84
N THR A 371 -6.42 -11.80 -4.93
CA THR A 371 -6.90 -13.16 -5.22
C THR A 371 -8.15 -13.54 -4.42
N VAL A 372 -8.52 -12.74 -3.41
CA VAL A 372 -9.68 -13.01 -2.53
C VAL A 372 -11.00 -12.73 -3.26
N PHE A 373 -10.98 -11.78 -4.19
CA PHE A 373 -12.11 -11.44 -5.04
C PHE A 373 -11.61 -11.04 -6.43
N ASN A 374 -12.42 -11.27 -7.44
CA ASN A 374 -12.14 -10.81 -8.80
C ASN A 374 -12.63 -9.37 -9.03
N LYS A 375 -12.28 -8.81 -10.20
CA LYS A 375 -12.69 -7.46 -10.61
C LYS A 375 -14.20 -7.24 -10.53
N ARG A 376 -15.00 -8.17 -11.03
CA ARG A 376 -16.47 -8.04 -11.05
C ARG A 376 -17.02 -7.99 -9.63
N GLN A 377 -16.54 -8.86 -8.74
CA GLN A 377 -16.92 -8.86 -7.33
C GLN A 377 -16.56 -7.55 -6.64
N ALA A 378 -15.36 -6.99 -6.89
CA ALA A 378 -14.97 -5.68 -6.36
C ALA A 378 -15.92 -4.57 -6.84
N GLN A 379 -16.22 -4.55 -8.14
CA GLN A 379 -17.11 -3.56 -8.75
C GLN A 379 -18.54 -3.67 -8.23
N MET A 380 -19.07 -4.90 -8.10
CA MET A 380 -20.39 -5.14 -7.53
C MET A 380 -20.45 -4.72 -6.06
N GLY A 381 -19.43 -5.08 -5.26
CA GLY A 381 -19.35 -4.71 -3.85
C GLY A 381 -19.31 -3.20 -3.64
N LEU A 382 -18.47 -2.50 -4.40
CA LEU A 382 -18.37 -1.03 -4.33
C LEU A 382 -19.62 -0.34 -4.92
N GLY A 383 -20.23 -0.89 -5.97
CA GLY A 383 -21.49 -0.41 -6.53
C GLY A 383 -22.65 -0.56 -5.54
N ALA A 384 -22.76 -1.69 -4.86
CA ALA A 384 -23.74 -1.89 -3.79
C ALA A 384 -23.50 -0.93 -2.62
N LEU A 385 -22.24 -0.75 -2.20
CA LEU A 385 -21.88 0.23 -1.17
C LEU A 385 -22.28 1.65 -1.58
N LEU A 386 -22.07 2.04 -2.83
CA LEU A 386 -22.48 3.35 -3.34
C LEU A 386 -24.00 3.55 -3.23
N VAL A 387 -24.80 2.55 -3.63
CA VAL A 387 -26.26 2.60 -3.49
C VAL A 387 -26.66 2.78 -2.02
N VAL A 388 -26.05 2.00 -1.11
CA VAL A 388 -26.30 2.13 0.34
C VAL A 388 -25.96 3.52 0.84
N VAL A 389 -24.80 4.08 0.46
CA VAL A 389 -24.36 5.43 0.85
C VAL A 389 -25.36 6.48 0.35
N VAL A 390 -25.82 6.40 -0.89
CA VAL A 390 -26.78 7.36 -1.46
C VAL A 390 -28.15 7.27 -0.77
N LEU A 391 -28.66 6.06 -0.55
CA LEU A 391 -29.94 5.86 0.15
C LEU A 391 -29.87 6.32 1.61
N ALA A 392 -28.79 5.99 2.31
CA ALA A 392 -28.55 6.44 3.69
C ALA A 392 -28.42 7.97 3.77
N ALA A 393 -27.74 8.59 2.81
CA ALA A 393 -27.65 10.04 2.69
C ALA A 393 -29.02 10.67 2.48
N ALA A 394 -29.81 10.17 1.53
CA ALA A 394 -31.16 10.68 1.28
C ALA A 394 -32.05 10.59 2.53
N TYR A 395 -32.03 9.45 3.22
CA TYR A 395 -32.79 9.23 4.44
C TYR A 395 -32.34 10.16 5.58
N ASP A 396 -31.04 10.24 5.88
CA ASP A 396 -30.52 11.05 6.97
C ASP A 396 -30.72 12.55 6.72
N LEU A 397 -30.51 13.02 5.48
CA LEU A 397 -30.72 14.41 5.11
C LEU A 397 -32.21 14.79 5.14
N HIS A 398 -33.11 13.91 4.71
CA HIS A 398 -34.55 14.14 4.81
C HIS A 398 -35.02 14.19 6.28
N ARG A 399 -34.58 13.23 7.11
CA ARG A 399 -34.87 13.21 8.55
C ARG A 399 -34.37 14.48 9.24
N ARG A 400 -33.15 14.92 8.94
CA ARG A 400 -32.61 16.17 9.48
C ARG A 400 -33.38 17.37 8.96
N GLY A 401 -33.74 17.43 7.67
CA GLY A 401 -34.52 18.54 7.13
C GLY A 401 -35.84 18.77 7.88
N ARG A 402 -36.57 17.69 8.22
CA ARG A 402 -37.83 17.77 8.98
C ARG A 402 -37.68 18.27 10.41
N ASN A 403 -36.53 18.06 11.04
CA ASN A 403 -36.32 18.52 12.43
C ASN A 403 -35.92 20.02 12.50
N TRP A 404 -35.74 20.68 11.36
CA TRP A 404 -35.30 22.08 11.25
C TRP A 404 -36.31 22.99 10.55
N ALA A 405 -37.34 22.41 9.91
CA ALA A 405 -38.55 23.10 9.46
C ALA A 405 -39.57 23.07 10.59
#